data_AF-A0A368LAI3-F1
#
_entry.id   AF-A0A368LAI3-F1
#
_cell.length_a   1.000
_cell.length_b   1.000
_cell.length_c   1.000
_cell.angle_alpha   90.00
_cell.angle_beta   90.00
_cell.angle_gamma   90.00
#
_symmetry.space_group_name_H-M   'P 1'
#
loop_
_entity.id
_entity.type
_entity.pdbx_description
1 polymer ?
#
loop_
_entity_poly.entity_id
_entity_poly.type
_entity_poly.pdbx_seq_one_letter_code
_entity_poly.pdbx_strand_id
1 'polypeptide(L)'
;MDFWHAVETLSDRGKPIVYPKQPMRSISFPVAIISLTTLAIATVPLVLLDPDRADGLPMLLSLFLFPMIAGGLIIELVVLCKLRQQEPFWTLLWWPLVVLPAGLLAMSIGPMLAHPVYFDVTSSSSAAGVMLTFAFMVFLGLGLSFLLWALVVLPLRMLGLAAFDAIRGERVAAFRLYAPLILLAMPAITLVIVASVGDVEANRAAVVQFVLAVLGIPGDYEIVWQPGLWIVRGITLALIGSAIWARAASGARSKRNTGEA
;
A
#
# COMPACT_ATOMS: atom_id res chain seq x y z
N MET A 1 3.29 25.62 -15.27
CA MET A 1 4.33 24.64 -15.63
C MET A 1 4.06 23.41 -14.75
N ASP A 2 3.46 22.38 -15.32
CA ASP A 2 2.94 21.24 -14.54
C ASP A 2 4.07 20.43 -13.91
N PHE A 3 3.92 20.06 -12.64
CA PHE A 3 4.82 19.17 -11.93
C PHE A 3 5.11 17.88 -12.73
N TRP A 4 4.12 17.40 -13.48
CA TRP A 4 4.24 16.24 -14.37
C TRP A 4 5.15 16.49 -15.59
N HIS A 5 5.16 17.69 -16.14
CA HIS A 5 6.12 18.06 -17.19
C HIS A 5 7.56 18.14 -16.65
N ALA A 6 7.74 18.54 -15.38
CA ALA A 6 9.05 18.51 -14.74
C ALA A 6 9.55 17.06 -14.49
N VAL A 7 8.65 16.15 -14.14
CA VAL A 7 8.97 14.72 -13.96
C VAL A 7 9.24 14.02 -15.30
N GLU A 8 8.52 14.38 -16.36
CA GLU A 8 8.75 13.87 -17.72
C GLU A 8 10.06 14.39 -18.35
N THR A 9 10.43 15.64 -18.09
CA THR A 9 11.69 16.23 -18.59
C THR A 9 12.94 15.73 -17.84
N LEU A 10 12.79 15.18 -16.64
CA LEU A 10 13.86 14.49 -15.89
C LEU A 10 14.07 13.03 -16.33
N SER A 11 13.20 12.49 -17.19
CA SER A 11 13.47 11.26 -17.93
C SER A 11 14.39 11.60 -19.10
N ASP A 12 15.59 11.03 -19.15
CA ASP A 12 16.71 11.24 -20.08
C ASP A 12 16.40 10.92 -21.57
N ARG A 13 15.13 10.99 -21.95
CA ARG A 13 14.58 10.63 -23.25
C ARG A 13 13.55 11.68 -23.63
N GLY A 14 13.97 12.68 -24.38
CA GLY A 14 13.09 13.53 -25.19
C GLY A 14 12.31 12.78 -26.27
N LYS A 15 11.98 11.50 -26.06
CA LYS A 15 11.08 10.71 -26.89
C LYS A 15 9.74 10.63 -26.16
N PRO A 16 8.67 11.25 -26.71
CA PRO A 16 7.35 11.12 -26.13
C PRO A 16 6.98 9.64 -26.06
N ILE A 17 6.48 9.19 -24.91
CA ILE A 17 5.97 7.84 -24.73
C ILE A 17 4.85 7.66 -25.77
N VAL A 18 5.09 6.81 -26.79
CA VAL A 18 4.08 6.50 -27.80
C VAL A 18 3.10 5.52 -27.16
N TYR A 19 2.09 6.07 -26.49
CA TYR A 19 1.03 5.27 -25.89
C TYR A 19 0.20 4.59 -26.99
N PRO A 20 -0.08 3.27 -26.90
CA PRO A 20 -0.82 2.54 -27.93
C PRO A 20 -2.17 3.21 -28.22
N LYS A 21 -2.46 3.47 -29.50
CA LYS A 21 -3.61 4.26 -29.98
C LYS A 21 -4.97 3.53 -29.93
N GLN A 22 -5.06 2.40 -29.24
CA GLN A 22 -6.33 1.70 -29.10
C GLN A 22 -7.13 2.35 -27.96
N PRO A 23 -8.30 2.94 -28.24
CA PRO A 23 -9.19 3.40 -27.18
C PRO A 23 -9.65 2.15 -26.42
N MET A 24 -9.21 1.98 -25.18
CA MET A 24 -9.89 1.04 -24.28
C MET A 24 -11.36 1.46 -24.20
N ARG A 25 -12.25 0.49 -24.34
CA ARG A 25 -13.69 0.67 -24.56
C ARG A 25 -14.43 1.24 -23.34
N SER A 26 -13.80 1.24 -22.16
CA SER A 26 -14.18 2.01 -20.97
C SER A 26 -13.23 1.66 -19.81
N ILE A 27 -12.92 2.59 -18.91
CA ILE A 27 -12.15 2.33 -17.66
C ILE A 27 -13.09 1.77 -16.57
N SER A 28 -14.39 1.99 -16.67
CA SER A 28 -15.36 1.48 -15.71
C SER A 28 -15.40 -0.06 -15.67
N PHE A 29 -15.16 -0.73 -16.80
CA PHE A 29 -15.12 -2.19 -16.89
C PHE A 29 -13.98 -2.83 -16.06
N PRO A 30 -12.70 -2.43 -16.22
CA PRO A 30 -11.64 -2.95 -15.37
C PRO A 30 -11.83 -2.57 -13.88
N VAL A 31 -12.37 -1.38 -13.58
CA VAL A 31 -12.72 -1.02 -12.19
C VAL A 31 -13.81 -1.92 -11.61
N ALA A 32 -14.80 -2.28 -12.42
CA ALA A 32 -15.83 -3.25 -12.05
C ALA A 32 -15.23 -4.63 -11.74
N ILE A 33 -14.32 -5.12 -12.60
CA ILE A 33 -13.62 -6.39 -12.40
C ILE A 33 -12.85 -6.38 -11.09
N ILE A 34 -12.07 -5.33 -10.81
CA ILE A 34 -11.31 -5.23 -9.55
C ILE A 34 -12.25 -5.28 -8.35
N SER A 35 -13.35 -4.52 -8.40
CA SER A 35 -14.33 -4.45 -7.30
C SER A 35 -15.04 -5.80 -7.08
N LEU A 36 -15.52 -6.45 -8.13
CA LEU A 36 -16.18 -7.76 -8.06
C LEU A 36 -15.23 -8.87 -7.63
N THR A 37 -14.00 -8.86 -8.12
CA THR A 37 -12.97 -9.82 -7.70
C THR A 37 -12.64 -9.64 -6.23
N THR A 38 -12.55 -8.39 -5.76
CA THR A 38 -12.33 -8.07 -4.35
C THR A 38 -13.48 -8.61 -3.49
N LEU A 39 -14.74 -8.42 -3.92
CA LEU A 39 -15.89 -9.01 -3.22
C LEU A 39 -15.80 -10.53 -3.13
N ALA A 40 -15.46 -11.21 -4.23
CA ALA A 40 -15.32 -12.65 -4.27
C ALA A 40 -14.22 -13.14 -3.31
N ILE A 41 -13.05 -12.49 -3.30
CA ILE A 41 -11.94 -12.82 -2.40
C ILE A 41 -12.29 -12.52 -0.94
N ALA A 42 -12.91 -11.37 -0.66
CA ALA A 42 -13.31 -10.96 0.68
C ALA A 42 -14.41 -11.82 1.28
N THR A 43 -15.17 -12.54 0.46
CA THR A 43 -16.16 -13.50 0.95
C THR A 43 -15.48 -14.70 1.63
N VAL A 44 -14.30 -15.12 1.15
CA VAL A 44 -13.65 -16.34 1.63
C VAL A 44 -13.33 -16.27 3.14
N PRO A 45 -12.65 -15.23 3.67
CA PRO A 45 -12.43 -15.14 5.11
C PRO A 45 -13.72 -14.97 5.91
N LEU A 46 -14.74 -14.29 5.36
CA LEU A 46 -16.04 -14.13 6.03
C LEU A 46 -16.76 -15.47 6.20
N VAL A 47 -16.69 -16.35 5.19
CA VAL A 47 -17.29 -17.70 5.24
C VAL A 47 -16.47 -18.64 6.11
N LEU A 48 -15.14 -18.48 6.14
CA LEU A 48 -14.22 -19.28 6.95
C LEU A 48 -14.02 -18.71 8.36
N LEU A 49 -14.87 -17.78 8.79
CA LEU A 49 -14.81 -17.20 10.14
C LEU A 49 -15.06 -18.31 11.18
N ASP A 50 -14.03 -18.61 11.97
CA ASP A 50 -14.11 -19.53 13.10
C ASP A 50 -14.16 -18.71 14.40
N PRO A 51 -15.34 -18.55 15.02
CA PRO A 51 -15.50 -17.71 16.21
C PRO A 51 -14.77 -18.28 17.43
N ASP A 52 -14.49 -19.59 17.45
CA ASP A 52 -13.88 -20.26 18.60
C ASP A 52 -12.38 -19.94 18.72
N ARG A 53 -11.76 -19.44 17.65
CA ARG A 53 -10.35 -19.00 17.64
C ARG A 53 -10.16 -17.56 18.11
N ALA A 54 -11.23 -16.81 18.36
CA ALA A 54 -11.21 -15.41 18.77
C ALA A 54 -10.32 -14.48 17.91
N ASP A 55 -10.09 -14.84 16.64
CA ASP A 55 -9.27 -14.04 15.73
C ASP A 55 -10.16 -13.08 14.94
N GLY A 56 -10.06 -11.77 15.23
CA GLY A 56 -10.67 -10.71 14.43
C GLY A 56 -10.07 -10.55 13.02
N LEU A 57 -9.10 -11.38 12.67
CA LEU A 57 -8.34 -11.32 11.42
C LEU A 57 -9.22 -11.47 10.17
N PRO A 58 -10.16 -12.44 10.05
CA PRO A 58 -10.96 -12.57 8.84
C PRO A 58 -11.82 -11.33 8.57
N MET A 59 -12.34 -10.71 9.64
CA MET A 59 -13.06 -9.44 9.57
C MET A 59 -12.15 -8.29 9.09
N LEU A 60 -10.95 -8.16 9.65
CA LEU A 60 -9.98 -7.14 9.23
C LEU A 60 -9.53 -7.32 7.78
N LEU A 61 -9.31 -8.55 7.34
CA LEU A 61 -8.94 -8.84 5.95
C LEU A 61 -10.06 -8.42 4.99
N SER A 62 -11.27 -8.89 5.25
CA SER A 62 -12.42 -8.71 4.36
C SER A 62 -12.97 -7.30 4.34
N LEU A 63 -13.07 -6.65 5.49
CA LEU A 63 -13.70 -5.35 5.64
C LEU A 63 -12.71 -4.18 5.57
N PHE A 64 -11.41 -4.40 5.74
CA PHE A 64 -10.43 -3.31 5.73
C PHE A 64 -9.32 -3.51 4.69
N LEU A 65 -8.57 -4.61 4.76
CA LEU A 65 -7.39 -4.82 3.91
C LEU A 65 -7.73 -4.93 2.42
N PHE A 66 -8.70 -5.78 2.07
CA PHE A 66 -9.04 -5.99 0.66
C PHE A 66 -9.66 -4.75 0.00
N PRO A 67 -10.58 -3.99 0.65
CA PRO A 67 -11.00 -2.68 0.14
C PRO A 67 -9.85 -1.71 -0.05
N MET A 68 -8.91 -1.66 0.90
CA MET A 68 -7.73 -0.80 0.81
C MET A 68 -6.89 -1.13 -0.43
N ILE A 69 -6.62 -2.42 -0.66
CA ILE A 69 -5.87 -2.91 -1.84
C ILE A 69 -6.64 -2.59 -3.13
N ALA A 70 -7.94 -2.88 -3.18
CA ALA A 70 -8.77 -2.64 -4.34
C ALA A 70 -8.76 -1.15 -4.73
N GLY A 71 -8.97 -0.26 -3.76
CA GLY A 71 -8.89 1.18 -3.99
C GLY A 71 -7.51 1.62 -4.46
N GLY A 72 -6.43 1.05 -3.93
CA GLY A 72 -5.07 1.35 -4.38
C GLY A 72 -4.81 0.95 -5.85
N LEU A 73 -5.29 -0.23 -6.24
CA LEU A 73 -5.22 -0.70 -7.63
C LEU A 73 -6.10 0.14 -8.58
N ILE A 74 -7.29 0.54 -8.13
CA ILE A 74 -8.18 1.41 -8.90
C ILE A 74 -7.53 2.80 -9.09
N ILE A 75 -6.92 3.37 -8.05
CA ILE A 75 -6.17 4.64 -8.17
C ILE A 75 -5.06 4.50 -9.21
N GLU A 76 -4.27 3.41 -9.17
CA GLU A 76 -3.21 3.18 -10.15
C GLU A 76 -3.75 3.08 -11.57
N LEU A 77 -4.79 2.28 -11.78
CA LEU A 77 -5.46 2.13 -13.07
C LEU A 77 -5.97 3.49 -13.58
N VAL A 78 -6.62 4.26 -12.71
CA VAL A 78 -7.12 5.59 -13.03
C VAL A 78 -5.97 6.52 -13.39
N VAL A 79 -4.86 6.54 -12.66
CA VAL A 79 -3.67 7.35 -12.97
C VAL A 79 -3.06 6.95 -14.32
N LEU A 80 -3.00 5.64 -14.62
CA LEU A 80 -2.51 5.13 -15.91
C LEU A 80 -3.40 5.53 -17.08
N CYS A 81 -4.72 5.56 -16.88
CA CYS A 81 -5.69 5.82 -17.93
C CYS A 81 -6.13 7.30 -18.05
N LYS A 82 -6.08 8.09 -16.98
CA LYS A 82 -6.58 9.48 -16.92
C LYS A 82 -5.74 10.53 -17.63
N LEU A 83 -4.59 10.17 -18.20
CA LEU A 83 -3.92 11.04 -19.18
C LEU A 83 -4.58 11.00 -20.57
N ARG A 84 -5.64 10.19 -20.79
CA ARG A 84 -6.20 10.00 -22.15
C ARG A 84 -7.72 10.00 -22.31
N GLN A 85 -8.55 9.89 -21.27
CA GLN A 85 -10.01 9.73 -21.47
C GLN A 85 -10.86 10.52 -20.45
N GLN A 86 -11.95 11.14 -20.93
CA GLN A 86 -12.99 11.83 -20.15
C GLN A 86 -14.21 10.90 -19.97
N GLU A 87 -14.18 10.02 -18.97
CA GLU A 87 -15.40 9.32 -18.53
C GLU A 87 -16.12 10.12 -17.43
N PRO A 88 -17.46 9.99 -17.32
CA PRO A 88 -18.21 10.58 -16.21
C PRO A 88 -17.72 10.02 -14.87
N PHE A 89 -17.30 10.94 -13.99
CA PHE A 89 -16.69 10.65 -12.69
C PHE A 89 -17.50 9.67 -11.83
N TRP A 90 -18.83 9.80 -11.85
CA TRP A 90 -19.73 8.95 -11.06
C TRP A 90 -19.80 7.50 -11.55
N THR A 91 -19.72 7.26 -12.87
CA THR A 91 -19.74 5.89 -13.42
C THR A 91 -18.50 5.10 -13.00
N LEU A 92 -17.37 5.79 -12.85
CA LEU A 92 -16.13 5.21 -12.36
C LEU A 92 -16.16 4.96 -10.85
N LEU A 93 -16.60 5.93 -10.07
CA LEU A 93 -16.58 5.87 -8.60
C LEU A 93 -17.70 5.04 -7.98
N TRP A 94 -18.79 4.80 -8.70
CA TRP A 94 -19.89 3.95 -8.26
C TRP A 94 -19.42 2.58 -7.77
N TRP A 95 -18.44 2.00 -8.45
CA TRP A 95 -17.89 0.68 -8.12
C TRP A 95 -17.16 0.65 -6.77
N PRO A 96 -16.09 1.44 -6.53
CA PRO A 96 -15.40 1.43 -5.25
C PRO A 96 -16.17 2.08 -4.11
N LEU A 97 -17.05 3.06 -4.37
CA LEU A 97 -17.73 3.82 -3.31
C LEU A 97 -19.11 3.29 -2.95
N VAL A 98 -19.78 2.55 -3.84
CA VAL A 98 -21.13 2.05 -3.59
C VAL A 98 -21.19 0.53 -3.69
N VAL A 99 -20.79 -0.04 -4.82
CA VAL A 99 -20.92 -1.50 -5.04
C VAL A 99 -20.06 -2.30 -4.06
N LEU A 100 -18.79 -1.91 -3.91
CA LEU A 100 -17.86 -2.63 -3.05
C LEU A 100 -18.29 -2.52 -1.56
N PRO A 101 -18.58 -1.34 -0.98
CA PRO A 101 -19.04 -1.26 0.40
C PRO A 101 -20.37 -1.95 0.64
N ALA A 102 -21.38 -1.73 -0.22
CA ALA A 102 -22.67 -2.38 -0.07
C ALA A 102 -22.57 -3.90 -0.18
N GLY A 103 -21.74 -4.41 -1.10
CA GLY A 103 -21.50 -5.84 -1.26
C GLY A 103 -20.85 -6.46 -0.02
N LEU A 104 -19.81 -5.84 0.54
CA LEU A 104 -19.14 -6.32 1.75
C LEU A 104 -20.06 -6.31 2.97
N LEU A 105 -20.84 -5.23 3.13
CA LEU A 105 -21.84 -5.14 4.19
C LEU A 105 -22.90 -6.23 4.04
N ALA A 106 -23.44 -6.43 2.84
CA ALA A 106 -24.40 -7.50 2.58
C ALA A 106 -23.82 -8.89 2.88
N MET A 107 -22.57 -9.15 2.48
CA MET A 107 -21.88 -10.42 2.74
C MET A 107 -21.60 -10.65 4.23
N SER A 108 -21.43 -9.58 5.02
CA SER A 108 -21.20 -9.67 6.46
C SER A 108 -22.45 -10.02 7.28
N ILE A 109 -23.65 -9.91 6.70
CA ILE A 109 -24.92 -10.25 7.37
C ILE A 109 -24.96 -11.74 7.74
N GLY A 110 -24.56 -12.62 6.83
CA GLY A 110 -24.59 -14.08 7.05
C GLY A 110 -23.78 -14.51 8.28
N PRO A 111 -22.46 -14.19 8.35
CA PRO A 111 -21.63 -14.47 9.51
C PRO A 111 -22.16 -13.84 10.80
N MET A 112 -22.68 -12.61 10.74
CA MET A 112 -23.27 -11.94 11.90
C MET A 112 -24.47 -12.70 12.46
N LEU A 113 -25.34 -13.23 11.59
CA LEU A 113 -26.51 -14.02 12.00
C LEU A 113 -26.12 -15.44 12.44
N ALA A 114 -25.05 -16.01 11.88
CA ALA A 114 -24.56 -17.33 12.26
C ALA A 114 -23.90 -17.34 13.65
N HIS A 115 -23.24 -16.25 14.04
CA HIS A 115 -22.48 -16.14 15.29
C HIS A 115 -22.83 -14.89 16.10
N PRO A 116 -24.09 -14.73 16.56
CA PRO A 116 -24.54 -13.49 17.21
C PRO A 116 -23.81 -13.19 18.52
N VAL A 117 -23.36 -14.22 19.25
CA VAL A 117 -22.59 -14.06 20.50
C VAL A 117 -21.20 -13.49 20.23
N TYR A 118 -20.54 -13.90 19.14
CA TYR A 118 -19.21 -13.39 18.78
C TYR A 118 -19.23 -11.91 18.42
N PHE A 119 -20.35 -11.43 17.85
CA PHE A 119 -20.54 -10.03 17.45
C PHE A 119 -21.32 -9.19 18.47
N ASP A 120 -21.60 -9.70 19.67
CA ASP A 120 -22.43 -9.04 20.68
C ASP A 120 -23.81 -8.58 20.16
N VAL A 121 -24.41 -9.36 19.25
CA VAL A 121 -25.71 -9.06 18.65
C VAL A 121 -26.83 -9.60 19.54
N THR A 122 -27.22 -8.80 20.52
CA THR A 122 -28.32 -9.09 21.46
C THR A 122 -29.65 -8.45 21.08
N SER A 123 -29.65 -7.46 20.19
CA SER A 123 -30.83 -6.70 19.78
C SER A 123 -30.67 -6.09 18.38
N SER A 124 -31.75 -5.57 17.79
CA SER A 124 -31.68 -4.88 16.50
C SER A 124 -30.80 -3.61 16.55
N SER A 125 -30.72 -2.94 17.70
CA SER A 125 -29.85 -1.77 17.87
C SER A 125 -28.38 -2.15 17.94
N SER A 126 -28.03 -3.25 18.61
CA SER A 126 -26.66 -3.75 18.63
C SER A 126 -26.21 -4.26 17.25
N ALA A 127 -27.10 -4.93 16.51
CA ALA A 127 -26.85 -5.31 15.12
C ALA A 127 -26.53 -4.09 14.22
N ALA A 128 -27.28 -3.00 14.38
CA ALA A 128 -27.01 -1.75 13.66
C ALA A 128 -25.64 -1.14 14.03
N GLY A 129 -25.25 -1.21 15.31
CA GLY A 129 -23.93 -0.77 15.78
C GLY A 129 -22.77 -1.58 15.17
N VAL A 130 -22.93 -2.90 15.09
CA VAL A 130 -21.96 -3.79 14.43
C VAL A 130 -21.84 -3.46 12.94
N MET A 131 -22.97 -3.31 12.24
CA MET A 131 -22.99 -2.93 10.82
C MET A 131 -22.37 -1.55 10.56
N LEU A 132 -22.57 -0.58 11.47
CA LEU A 132 -21.91 0.72 11.40
C LEU A 132 -20.39 0.59 11.57
N THR A 133 -19.93 -0.30 12.46
CA THR A 133 -18.51 -0.59 12.65
C THR A 133 -17.90 -1.23 11.39
N PHE A 134 -18.62 -2.16 10.75
CA PHE A 134 -18.20 -2.75 9.49
C PHE A 134 -18.13 -1.72 8.37
N ALA A 135 -19.13 -0.83 8.28
CA ALA A 135 -19.14 0.25 7.30
C ALA A 135 -17.94 1.18 7.52
N PHE A 136 -17.68 1.56 8.78
CA PHE A 136 -16.52 2.36 9.15
C PHE A 136 -15.21 1.68 8.71
N MET A 137 -15.02 0.39 8.97
CA MET A 137 -13.84 -0.37 8.55
C MET A 137 -13.64 -0.34 7.03
N VAL A 138 -14.71 -0.52 6.26
CA VAL A 138 -14.65 -0.47 4.79
C VAL A 138 -14.26 0.91 4.29
N PHE A 139 -14.91 1.95 4.79
CA PHE A 139 -14.58 3.32 4.38
C PHE A 139 -13.20 3.76 4.87
N LEU A 140 -12.75 3.28 6.03
CA LEU A 140 -11.39 3.51 6.52
C LEU A 140 -10.36 2.84 5.59
N GLY A 141 -10.59 1.58 5.20
CA GLY A 141 -9.75 0.87 4.24
C GLY A 141 -9.67 1.62 2.90
N LEU A 142 -10.82 2.04 2.36
CA LEU A 142 -10.88 2.84 1.14
C LEU A 142 -10.22 4.22 1.28
N GLY A 143 -10.34 4.87 2.43
CA GLY A 143 -9.67 6.14 2.71
C GLY A 143 -8.15 5.98 2.74
N LEU A 144 -7.65 4.88 3.30
CA LEU A 144 -6.22 4.56 3.35
C LEU A 144 -5.67 3.99 2.03
N SER A 145 -6.52 3.70 1.04
CA SER A 145 -6.10 3.26 -0.30
C SER A 145 -5.13 4.24 -0.96
N PHE A 146 -5.27 5.55 -0.72
CA PHE A 146 -4.33 6.54 -1.25
C PHE A 146 -2.93 6.40 -0.65
N LEU A 147 -2.83 6.13 0.66
CA LEU A 147 -1.54 5.89 1.32
C LEU A 147 -0.92 4.59 0.82
N LEU A 148 -1.70 3.50 0.75
CA LEU A 148 -1.23 2.24 0.19
C LEU A 148 -0.74 2.42 -1.25
N TRP A 149 -1.48 3.18 -2.06
CA TRP A 149 -1.09 3.48 -3.43
C TRP A 149 0.25 4.21 -3.50
N ALA A 150 0.41 5.29 -2.74
CA ALA A 150 1.61 6.12 -2.76
C ALA A 150 2.86 5.40 -2.18
N LEU A 151 2.68 4.56 -1.16
CA LEU A 151 3.79 3.90 -0.44
C LEU A 151 4.13 2.52 -0.96
N VAL A 152 3.21 1.86 -1.67
CA VAL A 152 3.39 0.47 -2.13
C VAL A 152 3.21 0.38 -3.64
N VAL A 153 2.02 0.71 -4.16
CA VAL A 153 1.68 0.45 -5.56
C VAL A 153 2.55 1.28 -6.52
N LEU A 154 2.65 2.58 -6.28
CA LEU A 154 3.45 3.50 -7.09
C LEU A 154 4.95 3.13 -7.06
N PRO A 155 5.58 2.90 -5.90
CA PRO A 155 6.95 2.40 -5.83
C PRO A 155 7.20 1.09 -6.57
N LEU A 156 6.30 0.11 -6.42
CA LEU A 156 6.41 -1.17 -7.13
C LEU A 156 6.35 -0.96 -8.65
N ARG A 157 5.48 -0.08 -9.14
CA ARG A 157 5.45 0.29 -10.55
C ARG A 157 6.78 0.92 -11.00
N MET A 158 7.33 1.86 -10.23
CA MET A 158 8.61 2.49 -10.57
C MET A 158 9.74 1.46 -10.67
N LEU A 159 9.79 0.50 -9.74
CA LEU A 159 10.75 -0.61 -9.78
C LEU A 159 10.51 -1.55 -10.96
N GLY A 160 9.26 -1.87 -11.28
CA GLY A 160 8.90 -2.70 -12.44
C GLY A 160 9.34 -2.06 -13.76
N LEU A 161 9.13 -0.75 -13.92
CA LEU A 161 9.60 0.01 -15.08
C LEU A 161 11.13 0.06 -15.13
N ALA A 162 11.79 0.31 -13.99
CA ALA A 162 13.25 0.31 -13.91
C ALA A 162 13.85 -1.07 -14.26
N ALA A 163 13.23 -2.17 -13.80
CA ALA A 163 13.64 -3.52 -14.14
C ALA A 163 13.47 -3.81 -15.63
N PHE A 164 12.37 -3.36 -16.23
CA PHE A 164 12.13 -3.50 -17.66
C PHE A 164 13.13 -2.72 -18.52
N ASP A 165 13.44 -1.49 -18.13
CA ASP A 165 14.48 -0.66 -18.75
C ASP A 165 15.87 -1.34 -18.63
N ALA A 166 16.18 -1.91 -17.46
CA ALA A 166 17.43 -2.64 -17.23
C ALA A 166 17.55 -3.91 -18.10
N ILE A 167 16.47 -4.69 -18.24
CA ILE A 167 16.43 -5.88 -19.12
C ILE A 167 16.66 -5.49 -20.58
N ARG A 168 16.22 -4.30 -20.99
CA ARG A 168 16.46 -3.73 -22.32
C ARG A 168 17.87 -3.12 -22.50
N GLY A 169 18.72 -3.20 -21.48
CA GLY A 169 20.09 -2.65 -21.50
C GLY A 169 20.14 -1.13 -21.39
N GLU A 170 19.05 -0.49 -20.96
CA GLU A 170 18.95 0.95 -20.86
C GLU A 170 19.57 1.44 -19.54
N ARG A 171 20.18 2.63 -19.55
CA ARG A 171 20.73 3.23 -18.33
C ARG A 171 19.59 3.66 -17.42
N VAL A 172 19.46 3.00 -16.27
CA VAL A 172 18.49 3.35 -15.23
C VAL A 172 19.06 4.47 -14.37
N ALA A 173 18.33 5.58 -14.25
CA ALA A 173 18.69 6.67 -13.35
C ALA A 173 18.62 6.19 -11.88
N ALA A 174 19.65 6.48 -11.10
CA ALA A 174 19.75 6.07 -9.69
C ALA A 174 18.51 6.45 -8.86
N PHE A 175 17.93 7.62 -9.12
CA PHE A 175 16.69 8.07 -8.46
C PHE A 175 15.50 7.11 -8.67
N ARG A 176 15.36 6.51 -9.86
CA ARG A 176 14.29 5.54 -10.17
C ARG A 176 14.44 4.22 -9.42
N LEU A 177 15.62 3.94 -8.88
CA LEU A 177 15.88 2.77 -8.06
C LEU A 177 15.73 3.11 -6.56
N TYR A 178 16.32 4.21 -6.10
CA TYR A 178 16.36 4.54 -4.68
C TYR A 178 15.06 5.09 -4.11
N ALA A 179 14.38 6.00 -4.83
CA ALA A 179 13.13 6.58 -4.36
C ALA A 179 12.06 5.53 -4.04
N PRO A 180 11.76 4.54 -4.92
CA PRO A 180 10.76 3.54 -4.60
C PRO A 180 11.21 2.57 -3.50
N LEU A 181 12.51 2.26 -3.38
CA LEU A 181 13.01 1.44 -2.27
C LEU A 181 12.80 2.11 -0.92
N ILE A 182 13.05 3.42 -0.82
CA ILE A 182 12.82 4.19 0.41
C ILE A 182 11.32 4.21 0.75
N LEU A 183 10.46 4.45 -0.25
CA LEU A 183 9.01 4.48 -0.04
C LEU A 183 8.46 3.12 0.39
N LEU A 184 8.96 2.01 -0.17
CA LEU A 184 8.58 0.64 0.24
C LEU A 184 9.16 0.25 1.61
N ALA A 185 10.33 0.78 1.96
CA ALA A 185 10.92 0.53 3.26
C ALA A 185 10.09 1.13 4.40
N MET A 186 9.41 2.27 4.19
CA MET A 186 8.56 2.87 5.23
C MET A 186 7.46 1.94 5.76
N PRO A 187 6.53 1.39 4.93
CA PRO A 187 5.52 0.47 5.41
C PRO A 187 6.13 -0.85 5.88
N ALA A 188 7.18 -1.36 5.24
CA ALA A 188 7.84 -2.60 5.66
C ALA A 188 8.45 -2.47 7.06
N ILE A 189 9.17 -1.39 7.33
CA ILE A 189 9.75 -1.10 8.65
C ILE A 189 8.62 -0.91 9.67
N THR A 190 7.59 -0.14 9.36
CA THR A 190 6.44 0.05 10.27
C THR A 190 5.76 -1.27 10.61
N LEU A 191 5.45 -2.12 9.63
CA LEU A 191 4.81 -3.42 9.84
C LEU A 191 5.68 -4.35 10.69
N VAL A 192 6.98 -4.40 10.41
CA VAL A 192 7.86 -5.28 11.16
C VAL A 192 8.13 -4.74 12.55
N ILE A 193 8.18 -3.42 12.76
CA ILE A 193 8.23 -2.83 14.11
C ILE A 193 6.97 -3.20 14.89
N VAL A 194 5.79 -2.98 14.33
CA VAL A 194 4.51 -3.34 14.97
C VAL A 194 4.45 -4.84 15.29
N ALA A 195 4.94 -5.70 14.39
CA ALA A 195 4.97 -7.14 14.62
C ALA A 195 6.07 -7.59 15.60
N SER A 196 7.09 -6.77 15.84
CA SER A 196 8.25 -7.17 16.65
C SER A 196 8.20 -6.66 18.09
N VAL A 197 7.39 -5.64 18.37
CA VAL A 197 7.27 -5.06 19.70
C VAL A 197 5.91 -5.44 20.29
N GLY A 198 5.91 -5.95 21.53
CA GLY A 198 4.69 -6.35 22.26
C GLY A 198 3.79 -5.17 22.64
N ASP A 199 2.95 -5.32 23.66
CA ASP A 199 2.03 -4.28 24.13
C ASP A 199 2.80 -3.04 24.62
N VAL A 200 3.10 -2.11 23.70
CA VAL A 200 3.64 -0.79 24.03
C VAL A 200 2.46 0.11 24.32
N GLU A 201 2.27 0.47 25.58
CA GLU A 201 1.38 1.56 25.94
C GLU A 201 1.76 2.81 25.12
N ALA A 202 0.78 3.43 24.47
CA ALA A 202 0.97 4.57 23.57
C ALA A 202 1.44 5.82 24.34
N ASN A 203 2.70 5.85 24.76
CA ASN A 203 3.35 6.96 25.43
C ASN A 203 4.39 7.62 24.50
N ARG A 204 4.70 8.90 24.69
CA ARG A 204 5.74 9.61 23.93
C ARG A 204 7.12 8.94 24.02
N ALA A 205 7.36 8.14 25.06
CA ALA A 205 8.55 7.31 25.22
C ALA A 205 8.62 6.14 24.22
N ALA A 206 7.49 5.71 23.65
CA ALA A 206 7.43 4.60 22.71
C ALA A 206 8.28 4.89 21.45
N VAL A 207 8.23 6.12 20.91
CA VAL A 207 9.05 6.51 19.74
C VAL A 207 10.55 6.38 20.03
N VAL A 208 10.98 6.77 21.23
CA VAL A 208 12.39 6.64 21.66
C VAL A 208 12.75 5.17 21.83
N GLN A 209 11.90 4.38 22.47
CA GLN A 209 12.09 2.93 22.62
C GLN A 209 12.14 2.21 21.27
N PHE A 210 11.33 2.60 20.29
CA PHE A 210 11.38 2.07 18.92
C PHE A 210 12.72 2.39 18.23
N VAL A 211 13.21 3.62 18.35
CA VAL A 211 14.52 4.01 17.79
C VAL A 211 15.66 3.23 18.46
N LEU A 212 15.61 3.07 19.78
CA LEU A 212 16.58 2.27 20.54
C LEU A 212 16.55 0.79 20.12
N ALA A 213 15.36 0.21 19.95
CA ALA A 213 15.18 -1.17 19.47
C ALA A 213 15.77 -1.39 18.08
N VAL A 214 15.55 -0.47 17.14
CA VAL A 214 16.13 -0.53 15.79
C VAL A 214 17.65 -0.43 15.85
N LEU A 215 18.19 0.46 16.69
CA LEU A 215 19.65 0.65 16.85
C LEU A 215 20.33 -0.45 17.69
N GLY A 216 19.55 -1.32 18.34
CA GLY A 216 20.08 -2.37 19.22
C GLY A 216 20.61 -1.86 20.55
N ILE A 217 20.14 -0.68 20.98
CA ILE A 217 20.46 -0.12 22.28
C ILE A 217 19.42 -0.66 23.27
N PRO A 218 19.83 -1.38 24.33
CA PRO A 218 18.89 -1.96 25.29
C PRO A 218 18.03 -0.87 25.95
N GLY A 219 16.75 -1.15 26.12
CA GLY A 219 15.77 -0.25 26.76
C GLY A 219 14.57 -1.04 27.28
N ASP A 220 13.57 -0.32 27.82
CA ASP A 220 12.37 -0.89 28.42
C ASP A 220 11.34 -1.35 27.37
N TYR A 221 11.76 -2.19 26.42
CA TYR A 221 10.90 -2.75 25.38
C TYR A 221 11.08 -4.27 25.29
N GLU A 222 9.99 -5.00 25.09
CA GLU A 222 10.02 -6.45 24.87
C GLU A 222 10.03 -6.76 23.38
N ILE A 223 11.01 -7.58 22.95
CA ILE A 223 11.10 -8.04 21.57
C ILE A 223 10.37 -9.39 21.47
N VAL A 224 9.19 -9.36 20.88
CA VAL A 224 8.36 -10.56 20.68
C VAL A 224 8.87 -11.37 19.48
N TRP A 225 9.38 -10.69 18.44
CA TRP A 225 9.85 -11.35 17.21
C TRP A 225 11.26 -10.88 16.80
N GLN A 226 12.27 -11.52 17.38
CA GLN A 226 13.67 -11.19 17.16
C GLN A 226 14.13 -11.30 15.68
N PRO A 227 13.70 -12.30 14.89
CA PRO A 227 13.99 -12.34 13.45
C PRO A 227 13.46 -11.13 12.67
N GLY A 228 12.27 -10.63 13.01
CA GLY A 228 11.68 -9.44 12.39
C GLY A 228 12.56 -8.21 12.58
N LEU A 229 13.03 -8.00 13.80
CA LEU A 229 13.93 -6.88 14.11
C LEU A 229 15.24 -6.91 13.29
N TRP A 230 15.79 -8.10 13.05
CA TRP A 230 16.95 -8.27 12.17
C TRP A 230 16.66 -7.91 10.71
N ILE A 231 15.46 -8.24 10.21
CA ILE A 231 15.03 -7.84 8.86
C ILE A 231 14.96 -6.30 8.77
N VAL A 232 14.39 -5.63 9.78
CA VAL A 232 14.33 -4.16 9.82
C VAL A 232 15.71 -3.53 9.81
N ARG A 233 16.63 -4.06 10.63
CA ARG A 233 18.02 -3.61 10.66
C ARG A 233 18.73 -3.82 9.33
N GLY A 234 18.52 -4.98 8.70
CA GLY A 234 19.07 -5.29 7.38
C GLY A 234 18.59 -4.31 6.31
N ILE A 235 17.28 -4.02 6.28
CA ILE A 235 16.68 -3.04 5.37
C ILE A 235 17.25 -1.65 5.63
N THR A 236 17.31 -1.24 6.90
CA THR A 236 17.83 0.09 7.30
C THR A 236 19.31 0.25 6.91
N LEU A 237 20.14 -0.75 7.18
CA LEU A 237 21.55 -0.76 6.77
C LEU A 237 21.71 -0.76 5.26
N ALA A 238 20.89 -1.51 4.52
CA ALA A 238 20.91 -1.50 3.06
C ALA A 238 20.56 -0.11 2.49
N LEU A 239 19.54 0.57 3.05
CA LEU A 239 19.20 1.93 2.66
C LEU A 239 20.33 2.91 2.95
N ILE A 240 20.89 2.91 4.17
CA ILE A 240 22.00 3.79 4.56
C ILE A 240 23.23 3.52 3.68
N GLY A 241 23.62 2.26 3.53
CA GLY A 241 24.75 1.85 2.71
C GLY A 241 24.58 2.26 1.25
N SER A 242 23.37 2.11 0.70
CA SER A 242 23.06 2.53 -0.66
C SER A 242 23.14 4.05 -0.85
N ALA A 243 22.68 4.84 0.14
CA ALA A 243 22.77 6.30 0.11
C ALA A 243 24.23 6.79 0.21
N ILE A 244 25.04 6.17 1.08
CA ILE A 244 26.48 6.45 1.20
C ILE A 244 27.18 6.13 -0.12
N TRP A 245 26.91 4.97 -0.71
CA TRP A 245 27.49 4.56 -1.99
C TRP A 245 27.10 5.50 -3.13
N ALA A 246 25.83 5.90 -3.23
CA ALA A 246 25.37 6.87 -4.23
C ALA A 246 26.07 8.23 -4.07
N ARG A 247 26.33 8.68 -2.84
CA ARG A 247 27.08 9.91 -2.55
C ARG A 247 28.57 9.79 -2.89
N ALA A 248 29.18 8.65 -2.60
CA ALA A 248 30.58 8.39 -2.98
C ALA A 248 30.76 8.32 -4.51
N ALA A 249 29.85 7.64 -5.21
CA ALA A 249 29.88 7.49 -6.67
C ALA A 249 29.67 8.83 -7.40
N SER A 250 28.81 9.72 -6.87
CA SER A 250 28.62 11.06 -7.41
C SER A 250 29.82 11.98 -7.17
N GLY A 251 30.45 11.90 -5.99
CA GLY A 251 31.69 12.65 -5.69
C GLY A 251 32.88 12.23 -6.57
N ALA A 252 33.01 10.93 -6.88
CA ALA A 252 34.06 10.42 -7.76
C ALA A 252 33.91 10.89 -9.22
N ARG A 253 32.67 11.04 -9.72
CA ARG A 253 32.40 11.61 -11.06
C ARG A 253 32.72 13.10 -11.14
N SER A 254 32.43 13.87 -10.09
CA SER A 254 32.70 15.31 -10.06
C SER A 254 34.21 15.62 -10.11
N LYS A 255 35.04 14.86 -9.39
CA LYS A 255 36.52 14.99 -9.45
C LYS A 255 37.11 14.61 -10.82
N ARG A 256 36.48 13.67 -11.54
CA ARG A 256 36.94 13.27 -12.88
C ARG A 256 36.67 14.33 -13.95
N ASN A 257 35.59 15.10 -13.81
CA ASN A 257 35.24 16.17 -14.74
C ASN A 257 35.94 17.51 -14.45
N THR A 258 36.62 17.64 -13.32
CA THR A 258 37.36 18.85 -12.92
C THR A 258 38.88 18.69 -13.04
N GLY A 259 39.35 17.53 -13.53
CA GLY A 259 40.77 17.16 -13.58
C GLY A 259 41.42 17.19 -14.97
N GLU A 260 40.76 17.73 -16.01
CA GLU A 260 41.40 18.00 -17.30
C GLU A 260 41.04 19.43 -17.75
N ALA A 261 41.93 20.37 -17.42
CA ALA A 261 42.17 21.62 -18.12
C ALA A 261 43.69 21.82 -18.17
#